data_AF-A0A2E4IER7-F1
#
_entry.id   AF-A0A2E4IER7-F1
#
_cell.length_a   1.000
_cell.length_b   1.000
_cell.length_c   1.000
_cell.angle_alpha   90.00
_cell.angle_beta   90.00
_cell.angle_gamma   90.00
#
_symmetry.space_group_name_H-M   'P 1'
#
loop_
_entity.id
_entity.type
_entity.pdbx_description
1 polymer ?
#
loop_
_entity_poly.entity_id
_entity_poly.type
_entity_poly.pdbx_seq_one_letter_code
_entity_poly.pdbx_strand_id
1 'polypeptide(L)' 'MDFSEVLSYVLAVVCIFAGVLIMWGSADYIVPASGRSLRIPCSFLFWILAVIFYAMAVVIDDEDNII' A
#
# COMPACT_ATOMS: atom_id res chain seq x y z
N MET A 1 -6.31 20.64 5.32
CA MET A 1 -6.57 19.25 4.92
C MET A 1 -7.21 19.25 3.57
N ASP A 2 -6.34 19.30 2.57
CA ASP A 2 -6.73 19.15 1.19
C ASP A 2 -7.29 17.75 0.94
N PHE A 3 -8.25 17.66 0.01
CA PHE A 3 -8.84 16.37 -0.39
C PHE A 3 -7.78 15.36 -0.84
N SER A 4 -6.69 15.86 -1.43
CA SER A 4 -5.52 15.07 -1.87
C SER A 4 -4.72 14.46 -0.72
N GLU A 5 -4.58 15.18 0.40
CA GLU A 5 -3.90 14.71 1.62
C GLU A 5 -4.69 13.54 2.23
N VAL A 6 -6.00 13.74 2.42
CA VAL A 6 -6.90 12.72 2.98
C VAL A 6 -6.95 11.49 2.08
N LEU A 7 -7.04 11.67 0.77
CA LEU A 7 -7.03 10.58 -0.21
C LEU A 7 -5.74 9.75 -0.12
N SER A 8 -4.59 10.41 0.08
CA SER A 8 -3.28 9.76 0.16
C SER A 8 -3.12 8.94 1.44
N TYR A 9 -3.57 9.46 2.59
CA TYR A 9 -3.62 8.70 3.84
C TYR A 9 -4.55 7.49 3.74
N VAL A 10 -5.74 7.65 3.13
CA VAL A 10 -6.69 6.53 2.95
C VAL A 10 -6.09 5.45 2.04
N LEU A 11 -5.46 5.83 0.93
CA LEU A 11 -4.77 4.89 0.03
C LEU A 11 -3.61 4.17 0.72
N ALA A 12 -2.82 4.86 1.54
CA ALA A 12 -1.76 4.26 2.33
C ALA A 12 -2.30 3.19 3.30
N VAL A 13 -3.36 3.51 4.05
CA VAL A 13 -4.00 2.57 4.98
C VAL A 13 -4.57 1.35 4.24
N VAL A 14 -5.22 1.56 3.10
CA VAL A 14 -5.75 0.46 2.27
C VAL A 14 -4.62 -0.43 1.74
N CYS A 15 -3.48 0.14 1.33
CA CYS A 15 -2.32 -0.64 0.88
C CYS A 15 -1.68 -1.46 2.01
N ILE A 16 -1.60 -0.92 3.24
CA ILE A 16 -1.15 -1.68 4.42
C ILE A 16 -2.12 -2.84 4.68
N PHE A 17 -3.42 -2.56 4.67
CA PHE A 17 -4.44 -3.57 4.95
C PHE A 17 -4.43 -4.68 3.89
N ALA A 18 -4.32 -4.32 2.61
CA ALA A 18 -4.15 -5.26 1.51
C ALA A 18 -2.85 -6.09 1.64
N GLY A 19 -1.73 -5.47 2.01
CA GLY A 19 -0.47 -6.16 2.25
C GLY A 19 -0.54 -7.17 3.40
N VAL A 20 -1.21 -6.82 4.51
CA VAL A 20 -1.44 -7.71 5.65
C VAL A 20 -2.39 -8.85 5.29
N LEU A 21 -3.48 -8.56 4.58
CA LEU A 21 -4.42 -9.58 4.10
C LEU A 21 -3.76 -10.55 3.12
N ILE A 22 -2.86 -10.09 2.25
CA ILE A 22 -2.11 -10.96 1.32
C ILE A 22 -1.06 -11.79 2.08
N MET A 23 -0.44 -11.24 3.14
CA MET A 23 0.48 -12.01 4.00
C MET A 23 -0.24 -13.09 4.82
N TRP A 24 -1.39 -12.76 5.40
CA TRP A 24 -2.17 -13.65 6.28
C TRP A 24 -3.06 -14.62 5.50
N GLY A 25 -3.40 -14.29 4.24
CA GLY A 25 -4.19 -15.12 3.35
C GLY A 25 -3.52 -16.46 3.10
N SER A 26 -3.99 -17.48 3.81
CA SER A 26 -3.77 -18.90 3.50
C SER A 26 -4.63 -19.27 2.30
N ALA A 27 -4.21 -18.81 1.13
CA ALA A 27 -4.87 -19.16 -0.10
C ALA A 27 -3.82 -19.64 -1.10
N ASP A 28 -3.78 -20.96 -1.25
CA ASP A 28 -3.35 -21.68 -2.45
C ASP A 28 -4.10 -21.24 -3.73
N TYR A 29 -4.73 -20.06 -3.75
CA TYR A 29 -5.52 -19.50 -4.84
C TYR A 29 -4.72 -18.65 -5.82
N ILE A 30 -3.45 -18.32 -5.51
CA ILE A 30 -2.50 -17.90 -6.54
C ILE A 30 -1.67 -19.13 -6.91
N VAL A 31 -2.30 -20.06 -7.64
CA VAL A 31 -1.58 -21.00 -8.49
C VAL A 31 -1.28 -20.25 -9.78
N PRO A 32 -0.07 -19.69 -9.97
CA PRO A 32 0.34 -19.40 -11.33
C PRO A 32 0.54 -20.74 -12.03
N ALA A 33 0.23 -20.82 -13.31
CA ALA A 33 0.57 -21.96 -14.16
C ALA A 33 2.09 -22.29 -14.17
N SER A 34 2.93 -21.49 -13.48
CA SER A 34 4.38 -21.62 -13.31
C SER A 34 4.85 -22.23 -11.98
N GLY A 35 3.96 -22.60 -11.05
CA GLY A 35 4.33 -23.32 -9.82
C GLY A 35 5.20 -22.55 -8.81
N ARG A 36 5.35 -21.23 -8.94
CA ARG A 36 6.16 -20.36 -8.07
C ARG A 36 5.27 -19.39 -7.29
N SER A 37 5.38 -19.35 -5.96
CA SER A 37 4.52 -18.51 -5.13
C SER A 37 4.63 -17.01 -5.47
N LEU A 38 3.59 -16.42 -6.07
CA LEU A 38 3.51 -14.98 -6.39
C LEU A 38 3.10 -14.11 -5.20
N ARG A 39 2.78 -14.72 -4.05
CA ARG A 39 2.25 -14.04 -2.86
C ARG A 39 3.28 -13.10 -2.23
N ILE A 40 4.52 -13.56 -2.09
CA ILE A 40 5.62 -12.80 -1.47
C ILE A 40 5.93 -11.52 -2.27
N PRO A 41 6.20 -11.57 -3.60
CA PRO A 41 6.47 -10.36 -4.36
C PRO A 41 5.27 -9.41 -4.42
N CYS A 42 4.04 -9.94 -4.42
CA CYS A 42 2.83 -9.12 -4.40
C CYS A 42 2.66 -8.38 -3.05
N SER A 43 2.83 -9.07 -1.93
CA SER A 43 2.80 -8.44 -0.59
C SER A 43 3.87 -7.36 -0.43
N PHE A 44 5.07 -7.60 -0.98
CA PHE A 44 6.17 -6.66 -0.96
C PHE A 44 5.85 -5.39 -1.76
N LEU A 45 5.27 -5.52 -2.95
CA LEU A 45 4.84 -4.37 -3.76
C LEU A 45 3.80 -3.53 -3.04
N PHE A 46 2.80 -4.14 -2.40
CA PHE A 46 1.79 -3.40 -1.64
C PHE A 46 2.38 -2.67 -0.43
N TRP A 47 3.37 -3.25 0.23
CA TRP A 47 4.11 -2.59 1.30
C TRP A 47 4.92 -1.38 0.82
N ILE A 48 5.63 -1.51 -0.30
CA ILE A 48 6.38 -0.38 -0.89
C ILE A 48 5.42 0.74 -1.32
N LEU A 49 4.29 0.39 -1.94
CA LEU A 49 3.27 1.37 -2.35
C LEU A 49 2.69 2.12 -1.14
N ALA A 50 2.44 1.42 -0.03
CA ALA A 50 1.98 2.04 1.21
C ALA A 50 2.99 3.08 1.74
N VAL A 51 4.28 2.75 1.73
CA VAL A 51 5.34 3.70 2.16
C VAL A 51 5.39 4.91 1.23
N ILE A 52 5.25 4.72 -0.08
CA ILE A 52 5.23 5.82 -1.05
C ILE A 52 4.02 6.73 -0.82
N PHE A 53 2.81 6.18 -0.68
CA PHE A 53 1.62 6.99 -0.43
C PHE A 53 1.67 7.73 0.91
N TYR A 54 2.26 7.10 1.93
CA TYR A 54 2.50 7.77 3.21
C TYR A 54 3.50 8.91 3.09
N ALA A 55 4.63 8.70 2.39
CA ALA A 55 5.61 9.75 2.16
C ALA A 55 5.03 10.92 1.36
N MET A 56 4.21 10.65 0.34
CA MET A 56 3.50 11.69 -0.41
C MET A 56 2.50 12.46 0.46
N ALA A 57 1.78 11.77 1.36
CA ALA A 57 0.85 12.43 2.28
C ALA A 57 1.58 13.39 3.24
N VAL A 58 2.75 13.00 3.75
CA VAL A 58 3.60 13.87 4.59
C VAL A 58 4.09 15.10 3.81
N VAL A 59 4.49 14.92 2.55
CA VAL A 59 4.95 16.05 1.70
C VAL A 59 3.82 17.04 1.42
N ILE A 60 2.59 16.55 1.19
CA ILE A 60 1.42 17.43 0.97
C ILE A 60 1.09 18.21 2.25
N ASP A 61 1.13 17.56 3.42
CA ASP A 61 0.90 18.22 4.71
C ASP A 61 1.97 19.28 5.03
N ASP A 62 3.24 19.02 4.69
CA ASP A 62 4.33 20.00 4.82
C ASP A 62 4.14 21.19 3.86
N GLU A 63 3.73 20.96 2.60
CA GLU A 63 3.44 22.05 1.65
C GLU A 63 2.29 22.96 2.13
N ASP A 64 1.21 22.36 2.64
CA ASP A 64 0.04 23.10 3.16
C ASP A 64 0.36 23.91 4.43
N ASN A 65 1.29 23.47 5.27
CA ASN A 65 1.67 24.16 6.51
C ASN A 65 2.68 25.31 6.32
N ILE A 66 3.34 25.40 5.16
CA ILE A 66 4.34 26.45 4.87
C ILE A 66 3.70 27.75 4.36
N ILE A 67 2.40 27.73 4.02
CA ILE A 67 1.64 28.87 3.47
C ILE A 67 0.90 29.65 4.56
#